data_AF-A0ABD6TGD4-F1
#
_entry.id   AF-A0ABD6TGD4-F1
#
_cell.length_a   1.000
_cell.length_b   1.000
_cell.length_c   1.000
_cell.angle_alpha   90.00
_cell.angle_beta   90.00
_cell.angle_gamma   90.00
#
_symmetry.space_group_name_H-M   'P 1'
#
loop_
_entity.id
_entity.type
_entity.pdbx_description
1 polymer ?
#
loop_
_entity_poly.entity_id
_entity_poly.type
_entity_poly.pdbx_seq_one_letter_code
_entity_poly.pdbx_strand_id
1 'polypeptide(L)'
;RQTFRIVDGTTDGWLKIKTWEGEKWMNPTAEQITVNKTIYAYNEPSFNAKKANYGAPFNPQNWGVVERKENGWMKVGTYEGYKWINPDGEER
;
A
#
# COMPACT_ATOMS: atom_id res chain seq x y z
N ARG A 1 -7.28 21.54 13.54
CA ARG A 1 -6.85 21.58 12.11
C ARG A 1 -5.43 21.08 12.06
N GLN A 2 -5.17 19.98 11.36
CA GLN A 2 -3.82 19.48 11.13
C GLN A 2 -3.41 19.87 9.70
N THR A 3 -2.31 20.59 9.56
CA THR A 3 -1.75 21.03 8.28
C THR A 3 -0.55 20.16 7.95
N PHE A 4 -0.60 19.48 6.80
CA PHE A 4 0.52 18.67 6.30
C PHE A 4 1.26 19.46 5.22
N ARG A 5 2.59 19.32 5.18
CA ARG A 5 3.41 19.88 4.10
C ARG A 5 3.54 18.84 3.00
N ILE A 6 2.96 19.14 1.84
CA ILE A 6 3.15 18.36 0.61
C ILE A 6 4.54 18.72 0.06
N VAL A 7 5.34 17.70 -0.22
CA VAL A 7 6.72 17.79 -0.72
C VAL A 7 6.78 17.45 -2.20
N ASP A 8 5.91 16.55 -2.67
CA ASP A 8 5.89 16.08 -4.06
C ASP A 8 4.51 15.49 -4.41
N GLY A 9 4.26 15.22 -5.68
CA GLY A 9 3.06 14.52 -6.13
C GLY A 9 3.20 13.84 -7.50
N THR A 10 2.47 12.75 -7.70
CA THR A 10 2.35 12.07 -9.00
C THR A 10 1.03 12.40 -9.68
N THR A 11 0.98 12.26 -11.00
CA THR A 11 -0.25 12.40 -11.81
C THR A 11 -1.33 11.40 -11.41
N ASP A 12 -0.94 10.29 -10.78
CA ASP A 12 -1.83 9.21 -10.35
C ASP A 12 -2.45 9.49 -8.96
N GLY A 13 -2.33 10.73 -8.46
CA GLY A 13 -2.95 11.20 -7.21
C GLY A 13 -2.14 10.91 -5.95
N TRP A 14 -0.92 10.40 -6.06
CA TRP A 14 -0.04 10.25 -4.89
C TRP A 14 0.56 11.59 -4.50
N LEU A 15 0.49 11.92 -3.22
CA LEU A 15 1.12 13.07 -2.60
C LEU A 15 2.19 12.58 -1.64
N LYS A 16 3.41 13.07 -1.78
CA LYS A 16 4.45 12.89 -0.77
C LYS A 16 4.24 13.96 0.30
N ILE A 17 4.01 13.53 1.53
CA ILE A 17 3.91 14.40 2.69
C ILE A 17 5.13 14.25 3.59
N LYS A 18 5.52 15.34 4.25
CA LYS A 18 6.53 15.30 5.31
C LYS A 18 5.84 15.09 6.65
N THR A 19 6.12 13.97 7.31
CA THR A 19 5.75 13.72 8.70
C THR A 19 6.97 13.80 9.61
N TRP A 20 6.77 13.75 10.92
CA TRP A 20 7.86 13.67 11.89
C TRP A 20 8.65 12.34 11.79
N GLU A 21 8.03 11.30 11.23
CA GLU A 21 8.64 10.00 10.90
C GLU A 21 9.33 9.99 9.53
N GLY A 22 9.45 11.16 8.88
CA GLY A 22 10.05 11.34 7.57
C GLY A 22 9.03 11.47 6.43
N GLU A 23 9.52 11.36 5.20
CA GLU A 23 8.67 11.46 4.01
C GLU A 23 7.82 10.20 3.85
N LYS A 24 6.53 10.39 3.56
CA LYS A 24 5.56 9.31 3.35
C LYS A 24 4.72 9.65 2.12
N TRP A 25 4.38 8.64 1.33
CA TRP A 25 3.45 8.78 0.22
C TRP A 25 2.03 8.48 0.70
N MET A 26 1.07 9.33 0.34
CA MET A 26 -0.35 9.13 0.58
C MET A 26 -1.11 9.42 -0.72
N ASN A 27 -2.18 8.69 -0.99
CA ASN A 27 -3.08 9.05 -2.08
C ASN A 27 -4.45 9.39 -1.46
N PRO A 28 -4.79 10.69 -1.31
CA PRO A 28 -6.05 11.10 -0.70
C PRO A 28 -7.28 10.76 -1.57
N THR A 29 -7.07 10.44 -2.85
CA THR A 29 -8.12 10.00 -3.76
C THR A 29 -8.25 8.49 -3.86
N ALA A 30 -7.26 7.73 -3.37
CA ALA A 30 -7.31 6.28 -3.37
C ALA A 30 -8.30 5.76 -2.33
N GLU A 31 -8.99 4.69 -2.67
CA GLU A 31 -9.83 3.96 -1.72
C GLU A 31 -8.94 3.42 -0.59
N GLN A 32 -9.26 3.79 0.65
CA GLN A 32 -8.51 3.27 1.80
C GLN A 32 -9.16 2.02 2.34
N ILE A 33 -8.36 0.97 2.51
CA ILE A 33 -8.75 -0.20 3.28
C ILE A 33 -7.95 -0.27 4.57
N THR A 34 -8.62 -0.67 5.65
CA THR A 34 -7.95 -1.03 6.90
C THR A 34 -7.73 -2.53 6.92
N VAL A 35 -6.48 -2.95 6.95
CA VAL A 35 -6.12 -4.37 7.11
C VAL A 35 -5.65 -4.57 8.54
N ASN A 36 -6.51 -5.19 9.35
CA ASN A 36 -6.25 -5.44 10.78
C ASN A 36 -5.42 -6.71 11.07
N LYS A 37 -4.76 -7.25 10.05
CA LYS A 37 -3.96 -8.48 10.11
C LYS A 37 -2.61 -8.25 9.46
N THR A 38 -1.61 -8.99 9.94
CA THR A 38 -0.31 -9.06 9.29
C THR A 38 -0.46 -9.77 7.93
N ILE A 39 -0.01 -9.13 6.85
CA ILE A 39 -0.15 -9.60 5.47
C ILE A 39 1.15 -9.47 4.69
N TYR A 40 1.34 -10.27 3.65
CA TYR A 40 2.42 -10.06 2.70
C TYR A 40 1.99 -9.18 1.53
N ALA A 41 2.92 -8.36 1.04
CA ALA A 41 2.79 -7.71 -0.26
C ALA A 41 3.74 -8.37 -1.25
N TYR A 42 3.38 -8.33 -2.53
CA TYR A 42 4.02 -9.06 -3.62
C TYR A 42 4.32 -8.10 -4.76
N ASN A 43 5.37 -8.38 -5.53
CA ASN A 43 5.69 -7.59 -6.72
C ASN A 43 4.69 -7.83 -7.87
N GLU A 44 4.02 -8.97 -7.86
CA GLU A 44 3.02 -9.38 -8.86
C GLU A 44 1.80 -9.95 -8.13
N PRO A 45 0.60 -9.97 -8.75
CA PRO A 45 -0.63 -10.49 -8.14
C PRO A 45 -0.63 -12.03 -8.13
N SER A 46 0.32 -12.63 -7.42
CA SER A 46 0.52 -14.07 -7.30
C SER A 46 1.22 -14.39 -5.98
N PHE A 47 0.76 -15.44 -5.29
CA PHE A 47 1.38 -15.91 -4.03
C PHE A 47 2.79 -16.50 -4.24
N ASN A 48 3.11 -16.90 -5.47
CA ASN A 48 4.43 -17.40 -5.86
C ASN A 48 5.41 -16.27 -6.24
N ALA A 49 4.95 -15.02 -6.31
CA ALA A 49 5.79 -13.89 -6.67
C ALA A 49 6.75 -13.53 -5.55
N LYS A 50 7.81 -12.79 -5.90
CA LYS A 50 8.73 -12.24 -4.90
C LYS A 50 7.96 -11.31 -3.96
N LYS A 51 8.02 -11.63 -2.67
CA LYS A 51 7.48 -10.80 -1.59
C LYS A 51 8.24 -9.47 -1.54
N ALA A 52 7.48 -8.40 -1.32
CA ALA A 52 7.97 -7.07 -1.03
C ALA A 52 8.63 -7.01 0.36
N ASN A 53 9.16 -5.85 0.75
CA ASN A 53 9.67 -5.60 2.10
C ASN A 53 10.70 -6.65 2.55
N TYR A 54 11.60 -7.02 1.64
CA TYR A 54 12.62 -8.05 1.86
C TYR A 54 12.06 -9.43 2.31
N GLY A 55 10.82 -9.73 1.94
CA GLY A 55 10.15 -10.98 2.34
C GLY A 55 9.54 -10.94 3.73
N ALA A 56 9.56 -9.80 4.43
CA ALA A 56 8.88 -9.63 5.70
C ALA A 56 7.43 -9.17 5.48
N PRO A 57 6.49 -9.67 6.30
CA PRO A 57 5.11 -9.22 6.22
C PRO A 57 4.97 -7.79 6.75
N PHE A 58 3.90 -7.13 6.32
CA PHE A 58 3.49 -5.84 6.85
C PHE A 58 2.56 -6.03 8.03
N ASN A 59 2.75 -5.24 9.07
CA ASN A 59 1.85 -5.17 10.22
C ASN A 59 0.48 -4.57 9.84
N PRO A 60 -0.54 -4.74 10.69
CA PRO A 60 -1.83 -4.09 10.51
C PRO A 60 -1.70 -2.59 10.23
N GLN A 61 -2.22 -2.14 9.10
CA GLN A 61 -2.17 -0.73 8.68
C GLN A 61 -3.26 -0.41 7.64
N ASN A 62 -3.44 0.88 7.38
CA ASN A 62 -4.29 1.34 6.29
C ASN A 62 -3.51 1.34 4.97
N TRP A 63 -4.16 0.90 3.91
CA TRP A 63 -3.58 0.84 2.57
C TRP A 63 -4.40 1.68 1.60
N GLY A 64 -3.71 2.48 0.79
CA GLY A 64 -4.31 3.15 -0.36
C GLY A 64 -4.37 2.19 -1.54
N VAL A 65 -5.55 1.73 -1.88
CA VAL A 65 -5.82 0.84 -3.01
C VAL A 65 -5.95 1.67 -4.28
N VAL A 66 -5.11 1.35 -5.26
CA VAL A 66 -5.06 1.98 -6.58
C VAL A 66 -5.85 1.16 -7.59
N GLU A 67 -5.87 -0.15 -7.43
CA GLU A 67 -6.54 -1.07 -8.35
C GLU A 67 -7.01 -2.32 -7.59
N ARG A 68 -8.18 -2.86 -7.95
CA ARG A 68 -8.68 -4.15 -7.44
C ARG A 68 -8.91 -5.09 -8.61
N LYS A 69 -8.52 -6.35 -8.43
CA LYS A 69 -8.83 -7.44 -9.35
C LYS A 69 -9.94 -8.30 -8.77
N GLU A 70 -10.75 -8.89 -9.63
CA GLU A 70 -11.87 -9.78 -9.26
C GLU A 70 -11.43 -11.01 -8.46
N ASN A 71 -10.17 -11.42 -8.61
CA ASN A 71 -9.57 -12.54 -7.88
C ASN A 71 -9.03 -12.16 -6.48
N GLY A 72 -9.45 -11.01 -5.93
CA GLY A 72 -9.11 -10.56 -4.57
C GLY A 72 -7.79 -9.81 -4.44
N TRP A 73 -7.00 -9.73 -5.51
CA TRP A 73 -5.72 -8.99 -5.50
C TRP A 73 -5.95 -7.48 -5.58
N MET A 74 -5.24 -6.73 -4.73
CA MET A 74 -5.36 -5.28 -4.64
C MET A 74 -3.98 -4.66 -4.84
N LYS A 75 -3.87 -3.73 -5.80
CA LYS A 75 -2.66 -2.94 -6.01
C LYS A 75 -2.66 -1.78 -5.05
N VAL A 76 -1.60 -1.67 -4.26
CA VAL A 76 -1.42 -0.65 -3.24
C VAL A 76 -0.09 0.06 -3.48
N GLY A 77 -0.01 1.35 -3.17
CA GLY A 77 1.27 2.04 -3.17
C GLY A 77 1.97 1.89 -1.82
N THR A 78 3.26 1.62 -1.89
CA THR A 78 4.15 1.45 -0.73
C THR A 78 5.37 2.35 -0.90
N TYR A 79 6.25 2.43 0.11
CA TYR A 79 7.51 3.14 -0.01
C TYR A 79 8.45 2.53 -1.08
N GLU A 80 8.28 1.24 -1.40
CA GLU A 80 8.99 0.53 -2.47
C GLU A 80 8.28 0.67 -3.84
N GLY A 81 7.27 1.53 -3.94
CA GLY A 81 6.41 1.69 -5.12
C GLY A 81 5.16 0.80 -5.06
N TYR A 82 4.53 0.58 -6.22
CA TYR A 82 3.32 -0.24 -6.30
C TYR A 82 3.60 -1.71 -5.98
N LYS A 83 2.73 -2.32 -5.18
CA LYS A 83 2.76 -3.74 -4.79
C LYS A 83 1.35 -4.31 -4.78
N TRP A 84 1.26 -5.63 -4.76
CA TRP A 84 0.01 -6.37 -4.73
C TRP A 84 -0.18 -7.03 -3.37
N ILE A 85 -1.33 -6.83 -2.75
CA ILE A 85 -1.74 -7.51 -1.52
C ILE A 85 -2.99 -8.34 -1.80
N ASN A 86 -3.15 -9.43 -1.08
CA ASN A 86 -4.39 -10.21 -1.10
C ASN A 86 -4.74 -10.60 0.34
N PRO A 87 -5.39 -9.70 1.10
CA PRO A 87 -5.68 -9.95 2.50
C PRO A 87 -6.63 -11.13 2.69
N ASP A 88 -7.53 -11.40 1.75
CA ASP A 88 -8.62 -12.39 1.93
C ASP A 88 -8.32 -13.75 1.30
N GLY A 89 -7.46 -13.80 0.29
CA GLY A 89 -7.04 -15.04 -0.37
C GLY A 89 -5.79 -15.68 0.20
N GLU A 90 -5.11 -15.05 1.16
CA GLU A 90 -3.97 -15.65 1.86
C GLU A 90 -4.50 -16.72 2.84
N GLU A 91 -4.68 -17.95 2.35
CA GLU A 91 -5.00 -19.10 3.19
C GLU A 91 -3.89 -19.29 4.24
N ARG A 92 -4.28 -19.31 5.52
CA ARG A 92 -3.39 -19.54 6.66
C ARG A 92 -3.31 -21.01 7.02
#